data_AF-A0A9D9JJ43-F1
#
_entry.id   AF-A0A9D9JJ43-F1
#
_cell.length_a   1.000
_cell.length_b   1.000
_cell.length_c   1.000
_cell.angle_alpha   90.00
_cell.angle_beta   90.00
_cell.angle_gamma   90.00
#
_symmetry.space_group_name_H-M   'P 1'
#
loop_
_entity.id
_entity.type
_entity.pdbx_description
1 polymer ?
#
loop_
_entity_poly.entity_id
_entity_poly.type
_entity_poly.pdbx_seq_one_letter_code
_entity_poly.pdbx_strand_id
1 'polypeptide(L)'
;MAERRLYIWLERDPLAGPPDTAIEDVPGRADLDLLAEAVRQGKLGRYLPTKLALSRHRVPLLPSGYRRVSVANLLRQYRIPYRTRLEVLTDASSLQDCSSRIARSSREHKPCT
;
A
#
# COMPACT_ATOMS: atom_id res chain seq x y z
N MET A 1 19.63 8.60 -24.11
CA MET A 1 18.49 7.66 -23.99
C MET A 1 18.09 7.65 -22.53
N ALA A 2 16.93 8.21 -22.17
CA ALA A 2 16.48 8.19 -20.78
C ALA A 2 16.18 6.74 -20.39
N GLU A 3 16.87 6.22 -19.37
CA GLU A 3 16.54 4.92 -18.82
C GLU A 3 15.10 4.96 -18.31
N ARG A 4 14.18 4.32 -19.05
CA ARG A 4 12.78 4.18 -18.66
C ARG A 4 12.71 3.14 -17.54
N ARG A 5 12.98 3.61 -16.32
CA ARG A 5 12.98 2.81 -15.11
C ARG A 5 12.07 3.45 -14.07
N LEU A 6 11.31 2.60 -13.39
CA LEU A 6 10.57 2.94 -12.19
C LEU A 6 11.43 2.56 -10.99
N TYR A 7 11.87 3.57 -10.25
CA TYR A 7 12.66 3.43 -9.04
C TYR A 7 11.73 3.26 -7.84
N ILE A 8 12.10 2.34 -6.96
CA ILE A 8 11.28 1.91 -5.84
C ILE A 8 12.09 2.02 -4.54
N TRP A 9 11.46 2.63 -3.55
CA TRP A 9 11.94 2.65 -2.17
C TRP A 9 10.99 1.83 -1.32
N LEU A 10 11.55 0.90 -0.57
CA LEU A 10 10.80 -0.02 0.27
C LEU A 10 10.36 0.71 1.54
N GLU A 11 11.27 0.95 2.49
CA GLU A 11 10.95 1.64 3.75
C GLU A 11 11.48 3.07 3.81
N ARG A 12 12.46 3.39 2.96
CA ARG A 12 13.22 4.62 3.02
C ARG A 12 12.49 5.79 2.38
N ASP A 13 12.71 7.00 2.89
CA ASP A 13 12.27 8.22 2.23
C ASP A 13 13.04 8.44 0.90
N PRO A 14 12.34 8.64 -0.23
CA PRO A 14 12.98 8.94 -1.53
C PRO A 14 13.89 10.16 -1.55
N LEU A 15 13.72 11.10 -0.62
CA LEU A 15 14.56 12.30 -0.52
C LEU A 15 15.82 12.06 0.32
N ALA A 16 15.86 10.98 1.11
CA ALA A 16 16.93 10.72 2.06
C ALA A 16 18.01 9.77 1.53
N GLY A 17 17.78 9.10 0.40
CA GLY A 17 18.75 8.13 -0.11
C GLY A 17 18.39 7.50 -1.45
N PRO A 18 19.29 6.66 -1.99
CA PRO A 18 19.08 5.98 -3.26
C PRO A 18 17.93 4.97 -3.20
N PRO A 19 17.35 4.60 -4.35
CA PRO A 19 16.31 3.57 -4.42
C PRO A 19 16.86 2.20 -4.08
N ASP A 20 16.02 1.38 -3.45
CA ASP A 20 16.35 -0.01 -3.10
C ASP A 20 16.36 -0.90 -4.35
N THR A 21 15.46 -0.64 -5.29
CA THR A 21 15.41 -1.37 -6.56
C THR A 21 14.84 -0.53 -7.70
N ALA A 22 14.96 -1.03 -8.92
CA ALA A 22 14.36 -0.44 -10.10
C ALA A 22 13.72 -1.52 -10.96
N ILE A 23 12.55 -1.22 -11.50
CA ILE A 23 11.86 -2.03 -12.51
C ILE A 23 11.84 -1.29 -13.85
N GLU A 24 11.67 -2.02 -14.93
CA GLU A 24 11.54 -1.43 -16.26
C GLU A 24 10.18 -0.71 -16.38
N ASP A 25 10.20 0.51 -16.91
CA ASP A 25 9.00 1.28 -17.23
C ASP A 25 8.54 0.94 -18.66
N VAL A 26 7.44 0.19 -18.74
CA VAL A 26 6.86 -0.27 -19.99
C VAL A 26 5.82 0.74 -20.47
N PRO A 27 5.99 1.37 -21.64
CA PRO A 27 5.06 2.38 -22.13
C PRO A 27 3.65 1.80 -22.32
N GLY A 28 2.65 2.56 -21.87
CA GLY A 28 1.24 2.16 -21.95
C GLY A 28 0.75 1.27 -20.81
N ARG A 29 1.63 0.88 -19.88
CA ARG A 29 1.23 0.24 -18.62
C ARG A 29 1.23 1.23 -17.47
N ALA A 30 0.32 1.02 -16.52
CA ALA A 30 0.30 1.82 -15.31
C ALA A 30 1.44 1.41 -14.38
N ASP A 31 2.07 2.38 -13.73
CA ASP A 31 3.15 2.17 -12.77
C ASP A 31 2.76 1.18 -11.66
N LEU A 32 1.48 1.19 -11.24
CA LEU A 32 0.93 0.25 -10.24
C LEU A 32 0.82 -1.18 -10.77
N ASP A 33 0.50 -1.38 -12.05
CA ASP A 33 0.42 -2.71 -12.66
C ASP A 33 1.81 -3.33 -12.73
N LEU A 34 2.80 -2.53 -13.12
CA LEU A 34 4.20 -2.93 -13.17
C LEU A 34 4.73 -3.28 -11.77
N LEU A 35 4.35 -2.49 -10.75
CA LEU A 35 4.70 -2.80 -9.37
C LEU A 35 4.04 -4.10 -8.90
N ALA A 36 2.74 -4.29 -9.16
CA ALA A 36 2.01 -5.50 -8.80
C ALA A 36 2.61 -6.76 -9.45
N GLU A 37 3.03 -6.64 -10.70
CA GLU A 37 3.73 -7.72 -11.41
C GLU A 37 5.11 -8.02 -10.79
N ALA A 38 5.88 -7.00 -10.43
CA ALA A 38 7.16 -7.16 -9.75
C ALA A 38 7.01 -7.82 -8.37
N VAL A 39 5.98 -7.47 -7.61
CA VAL A 39 5.60 -8.14 -6.35
C VAL A 39 5.30 -9.61 -6.61
N ARG A 40 4.45 -9.92 -7.59
CA ARG A 40 4.07 -11.29 -7.93
C ARG A 40 5.26 -12.15 -8.36
N GLN A 41 6.22 -11.54 -9.05
CA GLN A 41 7.47 -12.18 -9.48
C GLN A 41 8.51 -12.31 -8.34
N GLY A 42 8.26 -11.74 -7.15
CA GLY A 42 9.21 -11.75 -6.04
C GLY A 42 10.45 -10.86 -6.26
N LYS A 43 10.41 -9.93 -7.23
CA LYS A 43 11.53 -9.03 -7.55
C LYS A 43 11.85 -8.01 -6.44
N LEU A 44 10.88 -7.75 -5.57
CA LEU A 44 11.00 -6.83 -4.44
C LEU A 44 11.49 -7.51 -3.16
N GLY A 45 11.89 -8.78 -3.26
CA GLY A 45 12.30 -9.59 -2.12
C GLY A 45 11.13 -10.30 -1.43
N ARG A 46 11.48 -11.03 -0.36
CA ARG A 46 10.53 -11.89 0.37
C ARG A 46 9.64 -11.12 1.34
N TYR A 47 10.13 -9.99 1.85
CA TYR A 47 9.45 -9.15 2.83
C TYR A 47 9.15 -7.79 2.22
N LEU A 48 7.86 -7.45 2.16
CA LEU A 48 7.34 -6.18 1.70
C LEU A 48 6.91 -5.36 2.92
N PRO A 49 7.32 -4.09 2.99
CA PRO A 49 6.89 -3.18 4.04
C PRO A 49 5.42 -2.79 3.89
N THR A 50 4.88 -2.05 4.85
CA THR A 50 3.48 -1.57 4.83
C THR A 50 3.23 -0.50 3.78
N LYS A 51 4.27 0.29 3.47
CA LYS A 51 4.24 1.43 2.54
C LYS A 51 5.44 1.33 1.62
N LEU A 52 5.27 1.75 0.37
CA LEU A 52 6.31 1.85 -0.65
C LEU A 52 6.28 3.23 -1.28
N ALA A 53 7.40 3.68 -1.84
CA ALA A 53 7.44 4.85 -2.70
C ALA A 53 7.96 4.51 -4.10
N LEU A 54 7.36 5.15 -5.10
CA LEU A 54 7.62 4.97 -6.52
C LEU A 54 7.99 6.30 -7.16
N SER A 55 9.00 6.31 -8.01
CA SER A 55 9.34 7.48 -8.84
C SER A 55 9.89 7.04 -10.19
N ARG A 56 9.67 7.87 -11.21
CA ARG A 56 10.34 7.76 -12.51
C ARG A 56 11.75 8.38 -12.51
N HIS A 57 12.10 9.08 -11.42
CA HIS A 57 13.41 9.69 -11.24
C HIS A 57 14.18 8.95 -10.16
N ARG A 58 15.46 8.67 -10.43
CA ARG A 58 16.34 8.01 -9.45
C ARG A 58 16.55 8.85 -8.19
N VAL A 59 16.53 10.18 -8.35
CA VAL A 59 16.69 11.15 -7.27
C VAL A 59 15.55 12.17 -7.43
N PRO A 60 14.38 11.94 -6.82
CA PRO A 60 13.33 12.94 -6.83
C PRO A 60 13.79 14.15 -6.01
N LEU A 61 13.65 15.35 -6.58
CA LEU A 61 14.03 16.60 -5.90
C LEU A 61 12.86 17.23 -5.14
N LEU A 62 11.63 16.79 -5.45
CA LEU A 62 10.39 17.38 -4.96
C LEU A 62 9.46 16.27 -4.46
N PRO A 63 8.60 16.55 -3.45
CA PRO A 63 7.59 15.60 -2.97
C PRO A 63 6.60 15.14 -4.05
N SER A 64 6.35 15.97 -5.07
CA SER A 64 5.52 15.62 -6.23
C SER A 64 6.22 14.67 -7.21
N GLY A 65 7.54 14.50 -7.09
CA GLY A 65 8.35 13.64 -7.94
C GLY A 65 8.24 12.15 -7.58
N TYR A 66 7.58 11.80 -6.48
CA TYR A 66 7.35 10.41 -6.08
C TYR A 66 5.93 10.20 -5.55
N ARG A 67 5.45 8.97 -5.63
CA ARG A 67 4.14 8.56 -5.13
C ARG A 67 4.29 7.51 -4.05
N ARG A 68 3.62 7.70 -2.91
CA ARG A 68 3.52 6.70 -1.85
C ARG A 68 2.34 5.77 -2.11
N VAL A 69 2.55 4.47 -1.89
CA VAL A 69 1.57 3.41 -2.11
C VAL A 69 1.49 2.53 -0.87
N SER A 70 0.26 2.23 -0.44
CA SER A 70 0.02 1.24 0.62
C SER A 70 0.08 -0.16 0.02
N VAL A 71 0.93 -1.03 0.57
CA VAL A 71 1.07 -2.41 0.10
C VAL A 71 -0.19 -3.21 0.34
N ALA A 72 -0.86 -3.03 1.47
CA ALA A 72 -2.14 -3.68 1.75
C ALA A 72 -3.20 -3.37 0.68
N ASN A 73 -3.30 -2.09 0.28
CA ASN A 73 -4.22 -1.69 -0.78
C ASN A 73 -3.82 -2.26 -2.14
N LEU A 74 -2.53 -2.26 -2.46
CA LEU A 74 -2.00 -2.84 -3.71
C LEU A 74 -2.33 -4.34 -3.80
N LEU A 75 -1.99 -5.12 -2.77
CA LEU A 75 -2.24 -6.56 -2.75
C LEU A 75 -3.73 -6.88 -2.89
N ARG A 76 -4.58 -6.11 -2.20
CA ARG A 76 -6.04 -6.26 -2.28
C ARG A 76 -6.59 -5.91 -3.68
N GLN A 77 -6.15 -4.79 -4.25
CA GLN A 77 -6.60 -4.33 -5.56
C GLN A 77 -6.23 -5.32 -6.67
N TYR A 78 -5.02 -5.86 -6.63
CA TYR A 78 -4.48 -6.77 -7.64
C TYR A 78 -4.70 -8.26 -7.32
N ARG A 79 -5.46 -8.58 -6.26
CA ARG A 79 -5.75 -9.96 -5.79
C ARG A 79 -4.49 -10.82 -5.66
N ILE A 80 -3.39 -10.24 -5.21
CA ILE A 80 -2.13 -10.96 -5.02
C ILE A 80 -2.28 -11.80 -3.74
N PRO A 81 -2.19 -13.14 -3.83
CA PRO A 81 -2.44 -14.00 -2.67
C PRO A 81 -1.39 -13.76 -1.58
N TYR A 82 -1.85 -13.60 -0.35
CA TYR A 82 -1.07 -13.41 0.89
C TYR A 82 -0.10 -14.56 1.23
N ARG A 83 0.09 -15.56 0.35
CA ARG A 83 0.88 -16.78 0.61
C ARG A 83 2.38 -16.53 0.78
N THR A 84 2.87 -15.37 0.38
CA THR A 84 4.16 -14.88 0.86
C THR A 84 3.94 -14.41 2.29
N ARG A 85 4.49 -15.14 3.26
CA ARG A 85 4.48 -14.88 4.70
C ARG A 85 5.03 -13.47 5.01
N LEU A 86 4.22 -12.46 4.71
CA LEU A 86 4.46 -11.05 4.85
C LEU A 86 3.79 -10.65 6.16
N GLU A 87 4.58 -10.59 7.23
CA GLU A 87 4.16 -9.98 8.49
C GLU A 87 4.00 -8.49 8.21
N VAL A 88 2.83 -8.10 7.72
CA VAL A 88 2.42 -6.70 7.66
C VAL A 88 2.29 -6.29 9.13
N LEU A 89 3.28 -5.54 9.63
CA LEU A 89 3.21 -4.83 10.91
C LEU A 89 2.05 -3.83 10.81
N THR A 90 0.85 -4.35 10.98
CA THR A 90 -0.39 -3.58 11.00
C THR A 90 -0.54 -3.18 12.45
N ASP A 91 -0.08 -1.98 12.77
CA ASP A 91 -0.40 -1.34 14.03
C ASP A 91 -1.93 -1.26 14.13
N ALA A 92 -2.50 -2.06 15.03
CA ALA A 92 -3.93 -2.29 15.20
C ALA A 92 -4.63 -1.10 15.90
N SER A 93 -4.38 0.12 15.42
CA SER A 93 -4.85 1.35 16.06
C SER A 93 -6.03 2.03 15.34
N SER A 94 -6.71 1.38 14.37
CA SER A 94 -7.84 2.00 13.67
C SER A 94 -8.98 1.04 13.29
N LEU A 95 -9.31 0.09 14.18
CA LEU A 95 -10.55 -0.69 14.13
C LEU A 95 -11.33 -0.56 15.44
N GLN A 96 -11.72 0.67 15.78
CA GLN A 96 -12.83 1.02 16.66
C GLN A 96 -13.41 2.30 16.01
N ASP A 97 -14.67 2.48 15.66
CA ASP A 97 -15.91 1.87 16.12
C ASP A 97 -16.96 2.14 15.02
N CYS A 98 -17.41 1.11 14.31
CA CYS A 98 -18.52 1.19 13.36
C CYS A 98 -19.29 -0.13 13.41
N SER A 99 -19.79 -0.50 14.60
CA SER A 99 -20.74 -1.61 14.73
C SER A 99 -21.53 -1.50 16.03
N SER A 100 -22.60 -0.71 15.99
CA SER A 100 -23.84 -1.07 16.68
C SER A 100 -25.04 -0.46 15.96
N ARG A 101 -25.33 -1.02 14.77
CA ARG A 101 -26.68 -0.93 14.19
C ARG A 101 -27.62 -1.87 14.95
N ILE A 102 -28.66 -1.27 15.51
CA ILE A 102 -30.06 -1.66 15.36
C ILE A 102 -30.58 -2.86 16.20
N ALA A 103 -31.71 -2.55 16.85
CA ALA A 103 -32.80 -3.39 17.35
C ALA A 103 -32.68 -3.99 18.77
N ARG A 104 -33.50 -3.44 19.68
CA ARG A 104 -34.69 -4.14 20.18
C ARG A 104 -35.68 -3.19 20.85
N SER A 105 -36.86 -3.13 20.24
CA SER A 105 -38.10 -2.68 20.87
C SER A 105 -38.38 -3.55 22.10
N SER A 106 -38.53 -2.93 23.27
CA SER A 106 -39.24 -3.48 24.41
C SER A 106 -39.97 -2.35 25.14
N ARG A 107 -41.30 -2.50 25.19
CA ARG A 107 -42.25 -1.72 25.97
C ARG A 107 -41.95 -1.83 27.46
N GLU A 108 -41.86 -0.72 28.19
CA GLU A 108 -42.16 -0.64 29.64
C GLU A 108 -42.75 0.75 29.94
N HIS A 109 -44.07 0.85 30.13
CA HIS A 109 -44.75 1.07 31.41
C HIS A 109 -44.24 2.27 32.24
N LYS A 110 -45.03 3.35 32.27
CA LYS A 110 -44.98 4.39 33.31
C LYS A 110 -46.22 4.24 34.21
N PRO A 111 -46.07 4.13 35.53
CA PRO A 111 -47.14 4.47 36.45
C PRO A 111 -47.09 5.98 36.77
N CYS A 112 -48.24 6.65 36.67
CA CYS A 112 -48.46 7.99 37.21
C CYS A 112 -49.58 7.91 38.23
N THR A 113 -49.25 8.06 39.51
CA THR A 113 -50.09 8.61 40.58
C THR A 113 -49.18 9.09 41.69
#